data_AF-A0A2X1NPP4-F1
#
_entry.id   AF-A0A2X1NPP4-F1
#
_cell.length_a   1.000
_cell.length_b   1.000
_cell.length_c   1.000
_cell.angle_alpha   90.00
_cell.angle_beta   90.00
_cell.angle_gamma   90.00
#
_symmetry.space_group_name_H-M   'P 1'
#
loop_
_entity.id
_entity.type
_entity.pdbx_description
1 polymer ?
#
loop_
_entity_poly.entity_id
_entity_poly.type
_entity_poly.pdbx_seq_one_letter_code
_entity_poly.pdbx_strand_id
1 'polypeptide(L)'
;MPVQYAGNGWLLVGDALRSCVNTGISVRGMDMALTGAQAAAQTLISACQHREPQNLFPLYHHNVERSLLWDVLQRYQHVPALLQRPGWYRTWPALMQDISRDLWDQGDKPVPPLRQLFWHHLRRHGLWHLAGDVIRSLRCL
;
A
#
# COMPACT_ATOMS: atom_id res chain seq x y z
N MET A 1 -2.06 -9.52 -7.04
CA MET A 1 -2.40 -10.96 -7.08
C MET A 1 -2.39 -11.45 -8.52
N PRO A 2 -1.91 -12.68 -8.81
CA PRO A 2 -2.01 -13.31 -10.12
C PRO A 2 -3.46 -13.39 -10.61
N VAL A 3 -3.67 -13.40 -11.93
CA VAL A 3 -5.00 -13.60 -12.53
C VAL A 3 -5.53 -15.01 -12.22
N GLN A 4 -4.64 -16.01 -12.22
CA GLN A 4 -4.93 -17.39 -11.86
C GLN A 4 -4.10 -17.78 -10.63
N TYR A 5 -4.76 -18.23 -9.57
CA TYR A 5 -4.11 -18.62 -8.32
C TYR A 5 -4.70 -19.91 -7.71
N ALA A 6 -5.49 -20.62 -8.50
CA ALA A 6 -5.93 -21.99 -8.26
C ALA A 6 -6.34 -22.65 -9.57
N GLY A 7 -6.50 -23.97 -9.52
CA GLY A 7 -6.92 -24.79 -10.65
C GLY A 7 -7.27 -26.20 -10.21
N ASN A 8 -7.13 -27.17 -11.12
CA ASN A 8 -7.41 -28.57 -10.85
C ASN A 8 -6.37 -29.15 -9.88
N GLY A 9 -6.77 -29.37 -8.63
CA GLY A 9 -5.93 -30.00 -7.61
C GLY A 9 -4.79 -29.11 -7.08
N TRP A 10 -4.77 -27.82 -7.39
CA TRP A 10 -3.74 -26.89 -6.90
C TRP A 10 -4.34 -25.52 -6.56
N LEU A 11 -3.69 -24.84 -5.60
CA LEU A 11 -3.93 -23.44 -5.25
C LEU A 11 -2.65 -22.80 -4.74
N LEU A 12 -2.56 -21.47 -4.81
CA LEU A 12 -1.45 -20.69 -4.26
C LEU A 12 -1.85 -20.12 -2.90
N VAL A 13 -0.87 -19.98 -2.00
CA VAL A 13 -1.04 -19.38 -0.67
C VAL A 13 0.19 -18.55 -0.31
N GLY A 14 0.04 -17.64 0.67
CA GLY A 14 1.13 -16.80 1.15
C GLY A 14 1.70 -15.90 0.06
N ASP A 15 3.03 -15.71 0.06
CA ASP A 15 3.71 -14.79 -0.86
C ASP A 15 3.56 -15.17 -2.35
N ALA A 16 3.26 -16.44 -2.65
CA ALA A 16 2.95 -16.86 -4.02
C ALA A 16 1.71 -16.16 -4.59
N LEU A 17 0.79 -15.70 -3.74
CA LEU A 17 -0.36 -14.89 -4.13
C LEU A 17 0.01 -13.44 -4.47
N ARG A 18 1.24 -13.00 -4.20
CA ARG A 18 1.67 -11.60 -4.36
C ARG A 18 0.68 -10.65 -3.65
N SER A 19 0.32 -11.01 -2.43
CA SER A 19 -0.68 -10.32 -1.60
C SER A 19 -0.06 -9.41 -0.54
N CYS A 20 1.27 -9.34 -0.45
CA CYS A 20 1.96 -8.40 0.42
C CYS A 20 1.65 -6.95 -0.02
N VAL A 21 1.24 -6.12 0.94
CA VAL A 21 0.90 -4.71 0.73
C VAL A 21 1.90 -3.83 1.48
N ASN A 22 2.56 -2.96 0.73
CA ASN A 22 3.45 -1.94 1.27
C ASN A 22 2.86 -0.55 0.98
N THR A 23 2.56 0.20 2.03
CA THR A 23 2.02 1.57 1.94
C THR A 23 3.08 2.66 2.00
N GLY A 24 4.35 2.29 2.18
CA GLY A 24 5.44 3.21 2.50
C GLY A 24 5.50 3.59 3.98
N ILE A 25 4.42 3.35 4.74
CA ILE A 25 4.33 3.60 6.18
C ILE A 25 4.25 2.26 6.93
N SER A 26 3.48 1.31 6.39
CA SER A 26 3.30 -0.03 6.93
C SER A 26 3.51 -1.08 5.84
N VAL A 27 4.02 -2.25 6.27
CA VAL A 27 4.17 -3.43 5.42
C VAL A 27 3.35 -4.56 6.02
N ARG A 28 2.39 -5.07 5.25
CA ARG A 28 1.48 -6.16 5.64
C ARG A 28 1.71 -7.36 4.73
N GLY A 29 2.14 -8.47 5.31
CA GLY A 29 2.46 -9.69 4.56
C GLY A 29 2.07 -10.94 5.33
N MET A 30 2.50 -11.05 6.59
CA MET A 30 2.22 -12.21 7.44
C MET A 30 0.72 -12.44 7.67
N ASP A 31 -0.01 -11.37 7.96
CA ASP A 31 -1.45 -11.38 8.13
C ASP A 31 -2.20 -11.64 6.83
N MET A 32 -1.72 -11.09 5.70
CA MET A 32 -2.24 -11.41 4.36
C MET A 32 -2.04 -12.89 4.02
N ALA A 33 -0.88 -13.46 4.37
CA ALA A 33 -0.61 -14.88 4.21
C ALA A 33 -1.56 -15.73 5.07
N LEU A 34 -1.78 -15.34 6.33
CA LEU A 34 -2.70 -16.03 7.24
C LEU A 34 -4.14 -16.01 6.71
N THR A 35 -4.66 -14.84 6.33
CA THR A 35 -6.02 -14.72 5.78
C THR A 35 -6.17 -15.47 4.45
N GLY A 36 -5.16 -15.40 3.57
CA GLY A 36 -5.16 -16.16 2.31
C GLY A 36 -5.13 -17.68 2.54
N ALA A 37 -4.41 -18.14 3.56
CA ALA A 37 -4.40 -19.54 3.97
C ALA A 37 -5.74 -20.01 4.56
N GLN A 38 -6.42 -19.16 5.34
CA GLN A 38 -7.76 -19.45 5.85
C GLN A 38 -8.77 -19.64 4.71
N ALA A 39 -8.76 -18.74 3.72
CA ALA A 39 -9.60 -18.86 2.53
C ALA A 39 -9.30 -20.16 1.75
N ALA A 40 -8.02 -20.51 1.60
CA ALA A 40 -7.61 -21.74 0.92
C ALA A 40 -8.05 -23.00 1.67
N ALA A 41 -7.88 -23.01 3.00
CA ALA A 41 -8.31 -24.11 3.85
C ALA A 41 -9.83 -24.33 3.75
N GLN A 42 -10.63 -23.26 3.79
CA GLN A 42 -12.08 -23.34 3.61
C GLN A 42 -12.45 -23.92 2.24
N THR A 43 -11.77 -23.50 1.17
CA THR A 43 -11.96 -24.07 -0.17
C THR A 43 -11.67 -25.57 -0.18
N LEU A 44 -10.55 -26.00 0.40
CA LEU A 44 -10.16 -27.41 0.42
C LEU A 44 -11.13 -28.25 1.25
N ILE A 45 -11.56 -27.76 2.42
CA ILE A 45 -12.54 -28.45 3.27
C ILE A 45 -13.84 -28.71 2.49
N SER A 46 -14.36 -27.71 1.79
CA SER A 46 -15.56 -27.85 0.95
C SER A 46 -15.34 -28.75 -0.27
N ALA A 47 -14.19 -28.62 -0.94
CA ALA A 47 -13.87 -29.44 -2.11
C ALA A 47 -13.77 -30.93 -1.75
N CYS A 48 -13.15 -31.26 -0.60
CA CYS A 48 -13.00 -32.63 -0.10
C CYS A 48 -14.32 -33.33 0.26
N GLN A 49 -15.44 -32.61 0.36
CA GLN A 49 -16.78 -33.22 0.55
C GLN A 49 -17.27 -33.95 -0.70
N HIS A 50 -16.64 -33.72 -1.84
CA HIS A 50 -16.98 -34.29 -3.14
C HIS A 50 -15.87 -35.25 -3.56
N ARG A 51 -16.22 -36.37 -4.20
CA ARG A 51 -15.24 -37.40 -4.59
C ARG A 51 -14.52 -37.11 -5.91
N GLU A 52 -15.10 -36.26 -6.76
CA GLU A 52 -14.56 -35.98 -8.07
C GLU A 52 -13.48 -34.87 -8.03
N PRO A 53 -12.41 -34.98 -8.85
CA PRO A 53 -11.45 -33.91 -9.04
C PRO A 53 -12.15 -32.63 -9.53
N GLN A 54 -11.82 -31.50 -8.92
CA GLN A 54 -12.47 -30.23 -9.21
C GLN A 54 -11.48 -29.12 -9.49
N ASN A 55 -11.93 -28.17 -10.31
CA ASN A 55 -11.28 -26.87 -10.42
C ASN A 55 -11.55 -26.06 -9.15
N LEU A 56 -10.52 -25.83 -8.35
CA LEU A 56 -10.63 -25.11 -7.09
C LEU A 56 -10.77 -23.58 -7.28
N PHE A 57 -10.50 -23.07 -8.47
CA PHE A 57 -10.44 -21.61 -8.71
C PHE A 57 -11.73 -20.86 -8.40
N PRO A 58 -12.92 -21.27 -8.87
CA PRO A 58 -14.14 -20.50 -8.64
C PRO A 58 -14.47 -20.38 -7.15
N LEU A 59 -14.34 -21.48 -6.42
CA LEU A 59 -14.59 -21.52 -4.98
C LEU A 59 -13.51 -20.78 -4.19
N TYR A 60 -12.24 -20.92 -4.57
CA TYR A 60 -11.16 -20.19 -3.91
C TYR A 60 -11.27 -18.69 -4.13
N HIS A 61 -11.60 -18.28 -5.35
CA HIS A 61 -11.82 -16.89 -5.67
C HIS A 61 -12.95 -16.28 -4.84
N HIS A 62 -14.08 -16.98 -4.74
CA HIS A 62 -15.20 -16.55 -3.89
C HIS A 62 -14.80 -16.39 -2.41
N ASN A 63 -14.04 -17.34 -1.86
CA ASN A 63 -13.57 -17.26 -0.48
C ASN A 63 -12.56 -16.12 -0.27
N VAL A 64 -11.69 -15.88 -1.24
CA VAL A 64 -10.75 -14.74 -1.23
C VAL A 64 -11.52 -13.43 -1.24
N GLU A 65 -12.50 -13.24 -2.13
CA GLU A 65 -13.30 -12.01 -2.25
C GLU A 65 -14.04 -11.64 -0.96
N ARG A 66 -14.38 -12.63 -0.13
CA ARG A 66 -15.07 -12.44 1.16
C ARG A 66 -14.12 -12.29 2.35
N SER A 67 -12.83 -12.27 2.11
CA SER A 67 -11.80 -12.21 3.15
C SER A 67 -11.22 -10.81 3.30
N LEU A 68 -10.66 -10.53 4.48
CA LEU A 68 -9.93 -9.28 4.74
C LEU A 68 -8.77 -9.05 3.75
N LEU A 69 -8.18 -10.13 3.20
CA LEU A 69 -7.13 -10.01 2.18
C LEU A 69 -7.65 -9.25 0.97
N TRP A 70 -8.86 -9.53 0.50
CA TRP A 70 -9.42 -8.85 -0.66
C TRP A 70 -9.73 -7.39 -0.36
N ASP A 71 -10.35 -7.11 0.79
CA ASP A 71 -10.64 -5.74 1.23
C ASP A 71 -9.38 -4.88 1.28
N VAL A 72 -8.28 -5.42 1.80
CA VAL A 72 -6.98 -4.73 1.90
C VAL A 72 -6.37 -4.51 0.52
N LEU A 73 -6.40 -5.51 -0.35
CA LEU A 73 -5.90 -5.37 -1.73
C LEU A 73 -6.69 -4.30 -2.50
N GLN A 74 -8.02 -4.26 -2.35
CA GLN A 74 -8.87 -3.26 -2.98
C GLN A 74 -8.62 -1.87 -2.40
N ARG A 75 -8.48 -1.75 -1.07
CA ARG A 75 -8.23 -0.47 -0.39
C ARG A 75 -6.95 0.20 -0.88
N TYR A 76 -5.89 -0.57 -1.06
CA TYR A 76 -4.55 -0.05 -1.38
C TYR A 76 -4.10 -0.28 -2.83
N GLN A 77 -5.02 -0.62 -3.74
CA GLN A 77 -4.67 -0.93 -5.15
C GLN A 77 -3.94 0.21 -5.89
N HIS A 78 -4.16 1.46 -5.49
CA HIS A 78 -3.56 2.64 -6.13
C HIS A 78 -2.24 3.09 -5.48
N VAL A 79 -1.89 2.54 -4.32
CA VAL A 79 -0.67 2.89 -3.59
C VAL A 79 0.62 2.63 -4.39
N PRO A 80 0.77 1.51 -5.14
CA PRO A 80 1.97 1.30 -5.94
C PRO A 80 2.24 2.44 -6.94
N ALA A 81 1.18 2.94 -7.59
CA ALA A 81 1.30 4.07 -8.51
C ALA A 81 1.66 5.39 -7.78
N LEU A 82 1.19 5.56 -6.55
CA LEU A 82 1.58 6.70 -5.70
C LEU A 82 3.07 6.63 -5.34
N LEU A 83 3.56 5.47 -4.89
CA LEU A 83 4.95 5.27 -4.45
C LEU A 83 5.94 5.35 -5.61
N GLN A 84 5.56 5.00 -6.84
CA GLN A 84 6.44 5.14 -8.00
C GLN A 84 6.77 6.60 -8.38
N ARG A 85 6.12 7.59 -7.75
CA ARG A 85 6.32 9.00 -8.09
C ARG A 85 7.62 9.53 -7.45
N PRO A 86 8.51 10.17 -8.23
CA PRO A 86 9.82 10.59 -7.74
C PRO A 86 9.75 11.70 -6.67
N GLY A 87 8.64 12.44 -6.60
CA GLY A 87 8.43 13.51 -5.62
C GLY A 87 8.60 13.04 -4.17
N TRP A 88 8.12 11.82 -3.85
CA TRP A 88 8.24 11.21 -2.51
C TRP A 88 9.68 11.00 -2.05
N TYR A 89 10.59 10.74 -2.98
CA TYR A 89 11.98 10.40 -2.66
C TYR A 89 12.95 11.56 -2.85
N ARG A 90 12.54 12.63 -3.54
CA ARG A 90 13.40 13.79 -3.84
C ARG A 90 12.85 15.07 -3.22
N THR A 91 11.65 15.47 -3.63
CA THR A 91 11.06 16.76 -3.26
C THR A 91 10.65 16.81 -1.79
N TRP A 92 9.96 15.77 -1.29
CA TRP A 92 9.52 15.74 0.10
C TRP A 92 10.68 15.67 1.11
N PRO A 93 11.71 14.82 0.93
CA PRO A 93 12.87 14.81 1.82
C PRO A 93 13.67 16.12 1.77
N ALA A 94 13.87 16.70 0.59
CA ALA A 94 14.56 17.99 0.45
C ALA A 94 13.78 19.13 1.14
N LEU A 95 12.46 19.17 0.97
CA LEU A 95 11.59 20.12 1.66
C LEU A 95 11.71 20.00 3.18
N MET A 96 11.66 18.76 3.70
CA MET A 96 11.83 18.51 5.14
C MET A 96 13.22 18.88 5.64
N GLN A 97 14.26 18.63 4.83
CA GLN A 97 15.64 19.01 5.16
C GLN A 97 15.80 20.53 5.23
N ASP A 98 15.26 21.28 4.27
CA ASP A 98 15.34 22.74 4.25
C ASP A 98 14.56 23.37 5.41
N ILE A 99 13.34 22.87 5.67
CA ILE A 99 12.54 23.32 6.82
C ILE A 99 13.27 23.01 8.13
N SER A 100 13.85 21.82 8.26
CA SER A 100 14.63 21.42 9.43
C SER A 100 15.84 22.35 9.60
N ARG A 101 16.65 22.51 8.56
CA ARG A 101 17.83 23.36 8.59
C ARG A 101 17.50 24.75 9.14
N ASP A 102 16.47 25.40 8.62
CA ASP A 102 16.13 26.75 9.03
C ASP A 102 15.42 26.82 10.40
N LEU A 103 14.76 25.75 10.83
CA LEU A 103 14.13 25.67 12.14
C LEU A 103 15.18 25.54 13.26
N TRP A 104 16.26 24.80 13.00
CA TRP A 104 17.34 24.55 13.95
C TRP A 104 18.54 25.51 13.78
N ASP A 105 18.50 26.40 12.79
CA ASP A 105 19.52 27.44 12.61
C ASP A 105 19.41 28.50 13.72
N GLN A 106 20.32 28.42 14.70
CA GLN A 106 20.45 29.36 15.81
C GLN A 106 21.31 30.57 15.40
N GLY A 107 20.93 31.24 14.31
CA GLY A 107 21.58 32.46 13.85
C GLY A 107 21.30 33.67 14.75
N ASP A 108 21.96 34.79 14.46
CA ASP A 108 21.86 36.06 15.23
C ASP A 108 20.51 36.80 15.07
N LYS A 109 19.53 36.22 14.38
CA LYS A 109 18.22 36.84 14.09
C LYS A 109 17.08 36.03 14.71
N PRO A 110 16.01 36.68 15.18
CA PRO A 110 14.84 35.97 15.67
C PRO A 110 14.26 35.07 14.57
N VAL A 111 14.05 33.81 14.90
CA VAL A 111 13.49 32.81 13.97
C VAL A 111 12.15 33.35 13.44
N PRO A 112 11.96 33.45 12.11
CA PRO A 112 10.71 33.94 11.55
C PRO A 112 9.55 33.03 11.96
N PRO A 113 8.30 33.54 11.97
CA PRO A 113 7.14 32.71 12.28
C PRO A 113 7.11 31.45 11.42
N LEU A 114 6.90 30.28 12.03
CA LEU A 114 6.90 28.97 11.35
C LEU A 114 6.12 29.00 10.03
N ARG A 115 4.93 29.61 10.03
CA ARG A 115 4.09 29.76 8.83
C ARG A 115 4.80 30.42 7.65
N GLN A 116 5.65 31.42 7.87
CA GLN A 116 6.39 32.10 6.80
C GLN A 116 7.50 31.21 6.27
N LEU A 117 8.18 30.48 7.16
CA LEU A 117 9.21 29.51 6.80
C LEU A 117 8.64 28.39 5.90
N PHE A 118 7.56 27.74 6.37
CA PHE A 118 6.85 26.72 5.61
C PHE A 118 6.38 27.25 4.26
N TRP A 119 5.79 28.46 4.22
CA TRP A 119 5.31 29.07 2.98
C TRP A 119 6.43 29.36 1.98
N HIS A 120 7.58 29.84 2.45
CA HIS A 120 8.76 30.11 1.62
C HIS A 120 9.25 28.82 0.95
N HIS A 121 9.44 27.76 1.74
CA HIS A 121 9.92 26.47 1.24
C HIS A 121 8.90 25.76 0.34
N LEU A 122 7.61 25.83 0.69
CA LEU A 122 6.53 25.31 -0.15
C LEU A 122 6.48 25.97 -1.54
N ARG A 123 6.73 27.29 -1.61
CA ARG A 123 6.84 28.00 -2.89
C ARG A 123 8.09 27.60 -3.66
N ARG A 124 9.22 27.44 -2.98
CA ARG A 124 10.51 27.08 -3.59
C ARG A 124 10.51 25.66 -4.18
N HIS A 125 9.83 24.71 -3.53
CA HIS A 125 9.74 23.31 -3.96
C HIS A 125 8.56 23.01 -4.89
N GLY A 126 7.73 24.00 -5.20
CA GLY A 126 6.64 23.89 -6.18
C GLY A 126 5.30 23.43 -5.59
N LEU A 127 4.43 24.42 -5.30
CA LEU A 127 3.11 24.21 -4.68
C LEU A 127 2.19 23.23 -5.43
N TRP A 128 2.16 23.30 -6.76
CA TRP A 128 1.26 22.48 -7.57
C TRP A 128 1.59 20.98 -7.51
N HIS A 129 2.88 20.65 -7.51
CA HIS A 129 3.33 19.27 -7.41
C HIS A 129 3.06 18.71 -6.01
N LEU A 130 3.36 19.47 -4.96
CA LEU A 130 3.14 19.07 -3.57
C LEU A 130 1.64 18.91 -3.26
N ALA A 131 0.79 19.85 -3.67
CA ALA A 131 -0.65 19.75 -3.49
C ALA A 131 -1.23 18.53 -4.23
N GLY A 132 -0.77 18.27 -5.45
CA GLY A 132 -1.15 17.09 -6.22
C GLY A 132 -0.69 15.77 -5.58
N ASP A 133 0.43 15.77 -4.86
CA ASP A 133 0.90 14.60 -4.10
C ASP A 133 0.02 14.35 -2.88
N VAL A 134 -0.30 15.39 -2.11
CA VAL A 134 -1.16 15.30 -0.92
C VAL A 134 -2.55 14.78 -1.27
N ILE A 135 -3.20 15.36 -2.29
CA ILE A 135 -4.55 14.96 -2.70
C ILE A 135 -4.57 13.48 -3.14
N ARG A 136 -3.55 13.03 -3.88
CA ARG A 136 -3.46 11.64 -4.32
C ARG A 136 -3.20 10.70 -3.14
N SER A 137 -2.35 11.09 -2.19
CA SER A 137 -2.14 10.31 -0.96
C SER A 137 -3.41 10.14 -0.16
N LEU A 138 -4.18 11.22 0.05
CA LEU A 138 -5.46 11.16 0.76
C LEU A 138 -6.49 10.26 0.06
N ARG A 139 -6.41 10.12 -1.26
CA ARG A 139 -7.28 9.23 -2.03
C ARG A 139 -6.82 7.76 -1.96
N CYS A 140 -5.52 7.51 -1.85
CA CYS A 140 -4.95 6.16 -1.92
C CYS A 140 -4.78 5.49 -0.55
N LEU A 141 -4.55 6.29 0.51
CA LEU A 141 -4.37 5.84 1.89
C LEU A 141 -5.68 5.82 2.66
#